data_AF-A0AAP4RAG2-F1
#
_entry.id   AF-A0AAP4RAG2-F1
#
_cell.length_a   1.000
_cell.length_b   1.000
_cell.length_c   1.000
_cell.angle_alpha   90.00
_cell.angle_beta   90.00
_cell.angle_gamma   90.00
#
_symmetry.space_group_name_H-M   'P 1'
#
loop_
_entity.id
_entity.type
_entity.pdbx_description
1 polymer ?
#
loop_
_entity_poly.entity_id
_entity_poly.type
_entity_poly.pdbx_seq_one_letter_code
_entity_poly.pdbx_strand_id
1 'polypeptide(L)'
;MKIATILIAVASFATIYPAFADSGMSQDSGVGYSSAANSQSGNPVRGKTRAEVYAELIQAQKDGLIPSSKSDYPPSEATIQRNRELYRLGRFSSN
;
A
#
# COMPACT_ATOMS: atom_id res chain seq x y z
N MET A 1 8.29 -8.00 45.43
CA MET A 1 8.81 -6.92 44.58
C MET A 1 10.26 -7.20 44.26
N LYS A 2 10.57 -7.49 43.00
CA LYS A 2 11.93 -7.57 42.45
C LYS A 2 11.88 -6.95 41.06
N ILE A 3 12.50 -5.80 40.98
CA ILE A 3 12.58 -4.91 39.83
C ILE A 3 13.67 -5.49 38.92
N ALA A 4 13.39 -5.68 37.64
CA ALA A 4 14.41 -6.02 36.65
C ALA A 4 14.09 -5.29 35.35
N THR A 5 14.45 -4.00 35.33
CA THR A 5 14.57 -3.16 34.15
C THR A 5 15.76 -3.64 33.33
N ILE A 6 15.56 -4.09 32.09
CA ILE A 6 16.66 -4.43 31.17
C ILE A 6 16.43 -3.80 29.79
N LEU A 7 17.26 -2.77 29.56
CA LEU A 7 18.00 -2.40 28.35
C LEU A 7 17.26 -2.21 27.01
N ILE A 8 17.26 -0.93 26.64
CA ILE A 8 17.17 -0.35 25.30
C ILE A 8 18.13 -1.07 24.33
N ALA A 9 17.59 -1.55 23.21
CA ALA A 9 18.37 -1.82 22.00
C ALA A 9 17.84 -0.91 20.88
N VAL A 10 18.54 0.19 20.63
CA VAL A 10 18.37 1.03 19.44
C VAL A 10 18.92 0.24 18.26
N ALA A 11 18.03 -0.38 17.49
CA ALA A 11 18.39 -0.95 16.19
C ALA A 11 18.27 0.16 15.14
N SER A 12 19.37 0.84 14.87
CA SER A 12 19.52 1.74 13.74
C SER A 12 19.20 0.98 12.45
N PHE A 13 18.10 1.33 11.76
CA PHE A 13 17.83 0.83 10.42
C PHE A 13 18.87 1.45 9.47
N ALA A 14 19.86 0.64 9.06
CA ALA A 14 20.83 1.02 8.05
C ALA A 14 20.10 1.32 6.73
N THR A 15 20.33 2.51 6.18
CA THR A 15 19.80 2.97 4.90
C THR A 15 20.47 2.20 3.75
N ILE A 16 19.76 1.21 3.21
CA ILE A 16 20.20 0.51 2.00
C ILE A 16 19.77 1.36 0.80
N TYR A 17 20.73 2.06 0.19
CA TYR A 17 20.54 2.73 -1.10
C TYR A 17 20.48 1.67 -2.23
N PRO A 18 19.41 1.61 -3.04
CA PRO A 18 19.49 0.93 -4.32
C PRO A 18 20.14 1.85 -5.37
N ALA A 19 21.35 1.50 -5.82
CA ALA A 19 21.96 2.03 -7.04
C ALA A 19 21.49 1.20 -8.24
N PHE A 20 20.49 1.69 -8.98
CA PHE A 20 20.08 1.08 -10.25
C PHE A 20 20.06 2.14 -11.36
N ALA A 21 21.09 2.03 -12.20
CA ALA A 21 21.24 2.34 -13.62
C ALA A 21 20.45 3.49 -14.27
N ASP A 22 21.24 4.41 -14.82
CA ASP A 22 20.97 5.28 -15.98
C ASP A 22 20.38 4.50 -17.17
N SER A 23 19.34 5.07 -17.78
CA SER A 23 18.87 4.67 -19.11
C SER A 23 18.66 5.91 -19.97
N GLY A 24 19.76 6.49 -20.42
CA GLY A 24 19.77 7.40 -21.55
C GLY A 24 19.34 6.68 -22.82
N MET A 25 18.12 6.97 -23.29
CA MET A 25 17.72 6.82 -24.69
C MET A 25 16.75 7.93 -25.06
N SER A 26 17.25 8.91 -25.81
CA SER A 26 16.47 9.92 -26.52
C SER A 26 16.33 9.48 -27.98
N GLN A 27 15.12 9.18 -28.43
CA GLN A 27 14.71 9.11 -29.85
C GLN A 27 13.22 9.51 -29.90
N ASP A 28 12.91 10.77 -30.18
CA ASP A 28 12.79 11.41 -31.50
C ASP A 28 11.49 11.06 -32.26
N SER A 29 10.67 12.13 -32.43
CA SER A 29 9.71 12.44 -33.49
C SER A 29 8.51 11.53 -33.82
N GLY A 30 7.31 12.07 -33.58
CA GLY A 30 6.17 11.84 -34.48
C GLY A 30 4.79 11.83 -33.83
N VAL A 31 3.98 12.84 -34.18
CA VAL A 31 2.52 12.97 -33.97
C VAL A 31 2.07 13.48 -32.60
N GLY A 32 1.67 14.75 -32.58
CA GLY A 32 1.15 15.45 -31.41
C GLY A 32 -0.23 14.97 -31.01
N TYR A 33 -0.28 14.17 -29.95
CA TYR A 33 -1.37 14.21 -28.98
C TYR A 33 -0.87 15.14 -27.88
N SER A 34 -1.48 16.31 -27.73
CA SER A 34 -1.29 17.14 -26.55
C SER A 34 -1.95 16.44 -25.36
N SER A 35 -1.31 15.38 -24.85
CA SER A 35 -1.53 14.96 -23.48
C SER A 35 -1.09 16.14 -22.64
N ALA A 36 -2.06 16.87 -22.07
CA ALA A 36 -1.80 17.88 -21.06
C ALA A 36 -0.75 17.29 -20.12
N ALA A 37 0.47 17.83 -20.21
CA ALA A 37 1.58 17.40 -19.40
C ALA A 37 1.18 17.75 -17.98
N ASN A 38 0.56 16.80 -17.29
CA ASN A 38 0.62 16.77 -15.85
C ASN A 38 2.08 16.52 -15.55
N SER A 39 2.85 17.61 -15.52
CA SER A 39 4.14 17.68 -14.87
C SER A 39 3.87 17.42 -13.39
N GLN A 40 3.62 16.15 -13.08
CA GLN A 40 3.61 15.64 -11.74
C GLN A 40 5.05 15.69 -11.29
N SER A 41 5.43 16.88 -10.84
CA SER A 41 6.57 17.16 -9.98
C SER A 41 6.43 16.25 -8.76
N GLY A 42 6.95 15.04 -8.89
CA GLY A 42 6.91 14.02 -7.87
C GLY A 42 8.00 13.05 -8.22
N ASN A 43 9.03 13.02 -7.36
CA ASN A 43 9.97 11.93 -7.13
C ASN A 43 9.56 10.63 -7.86
N PRO A 44 10.41 9.93 -8.64
CA PRO A 44 10.00 8.70 -9.34
C PRO A 44 9.36 7.75 -8.35
N VAL A 45 8.02 7.77 -8.28
CA VAL A 45 7.27 6.99 -7.32
C VAL A 45 7.38 5.60 -7.91
N ARG A 46 8.34 4.82 -7.42
CA ARG A 46 8.36 3.39 -7.68
C ARG A 46 6.96 2.89 -7.34
N GLY A 47 6.22 2.47 -8.37
CA GLY A 47 4.89 1.93 -8.19
C GLY A 47 4.97 0.76 -7.22
N LYS A 48 3.91 0.58 -6.41
CA LYS A 48 3.86 -0.52 -5.46
C LYS A 48 4.11 -1.84 -6.18
N THR A 49 4.95 -2.70 -5.61
CA THR A 49 5.11 -4.05 -6.12
C THR A 49 3.81 -4.84 -5.91
N ARG A 50 3.58 -5.91 -6.69
CA ARG A 50 2.40 -6.76 -6.48
C ARG A 50 2.33 -7.30 -5.05
N ALA A 51 3.48 -7.68 -4.48
CA ALA A 51 3.57 -8.15 -3.10
C ALA A 51 3.13 -7.09 -2.09
N GLU A 52 3.52 -5.83 -2.29
CA GLU A 52 3.08 -4.70 -1.45
C GLU A 52 1.58 -4.45 -1.57
N VAL A 53 1.03 -4.50 -2.79
CA VAL A 53 -0.42 -4.36 -3.00
C VAL A 53 -1.18 -5.48 -2.29
N TYR A 54 -0.71 -6.72 -2.36
CA TYR A 54 -1.34 -7.83 -1.63
C TYR A 54 -1.28 -7.64 -0.11
N ALA A 55 -0.14 -7.19 0.42
CA ALA A 55 0.00 -6.92 1.85
C ALA A 55 -1.00 -5.85 2.32
N GLU A 56 -1.16 -4.78 1.53
CA GLU A 56 -2.13 -3.72 1.80
C GLU A 56 -3.57 -4.21 1.70
N LEU A 57 -3.91 -5.03 0.71
CA LEU A 57 -5.26 -5.59 0.58
C LEU A 57 -5.62 -6.49 1.76
N ILE A 58 -4.67 -7.32 2.23
CA ILE A 58 -4.85 -8.13 3.45
C ILE A 58 -5.11 -7.22 4.66
N GLN A 59 -4.38 -6.12 4.77
CA GLN A 59 -4.56 -5.15 5.85
C GLN A 59 -5.93 -4.46 5.76
N ALA A 60 -6.31 -3.96 4.59
CA ALA A 60 -7.61 -3.34 4.36
C ALA A 60 -8.78 -4.30 4.67
N GLN A 61 -8.61 -5.59 4.40
CA GLN A 61 -9.60 -6.60 4.75
C GLN A 61 -9.70 -6.81 6.27
N LYS A 62 -8.58 -6.83 6.99
CA LYS A 62 -8.55 -6.86 8.46
C LYS A 62 -9.23 -5.63 9.07
N ASP A 63 -9.03 -4.47 8.45
CA ASP A 63 -9.57 -3.19 8.93
C ASP A 63 -11.07 -3.03 8.62
N GLY A 64 -11.62 -3.89 7.76
CA GLY A 64 -13.03 -3.90 7.36
C GLY A 64 -13.36 -2.95 6.21
N LEU A 65 -12.35 -2.41 5.54
CA LEU A 65 -12.47 -1.36 4.52
C LEU A 65 -12.89 -1.88 3.14
N ILE A 66 -12.83 -3.20 2.92
CA ILE A 66 -13.21 -3.81 1.64
C ILE A 66 -14.73 -4.00 1.60
N PRO A 67 -15.48 -3.24 0.77
CA PRO A 67 -16.91 -3.44 0.62
C PRO A 67 -17.21 -4.72 -0.16
N SER A 68 -18.36 -5.35 0.12
CA SER A 68 -18.82 -6.52 -0.62
C SER A 68 -19.44 -6.17 -1.97
N SER A 69 -19.95 -4.94 -2.13
CA SER A 69 -20.51 -4.42 -3.38
C SER A 69 -19.62 -3.34 -3.97
N LYS A 70 -19.59 -3.27 -5.31
CA LYS A 70 -18.81 -2.28 -6.08
C LYS A 70 -19.29 -0.84 -5.91
N SER A 71 -20.54 -0.64 -5.47
CA SER A 71 -21.17 0.67 -5.31
C SER A 71 -21.10 1.21 -3.88
N ASP A 72 -20.63 0.42 -2.90
CA ASP A 72 -20.61 0.77 -1.48
C ASP A 72 -19.24 1.37 -1.08
N TYR A 73 -18.69 2.23 -1.96
CA TYR A 73 -17.42 2.90 -1.72
C TYR A 73 -17.60 4.42 -1.66
N PRO A 74 -17.11 5.09 -0.59
CA PRO A 74 -16.47 4.50 0.60
C PRO A 74 -17.48 3.79 1.51
N PRO A 75 -17.10 2.69 2.17
CA PRO A 75 -18.02 1.96 3.04
C PRO A 75 -18.41 2.80 4.27
N SER A 76 -19.66 2.65 4.71
CA SER A 76 -20.10 3.26 5.97
C SER A 76 -19.39 2.65 7.20
N GLU A 77 -19.30 3.40 8.30
CA GLU A 77 -18.75 2.89 9.57
C GLU A 77 -19.43 1.62 10.06
N ALA A 78 -20.76 1.51 9.90
CA ALA A 78 -21.50 0.30 10.25
C ALA A 78 -21.09 -0.90 9.39
N THR A 79 -20.84 -0.68 8.09
CA THR A 79 -20.29 -1.71 7.20
C THR A 79 -18.87 -2.10 7.61
N ILE A 80 -18.02 -1.14 7.94
CA ILE A 80 -16.64 -1.41 8.39
C ILE A 80 -16.65 -2.27 9.66
N GLN A 81 -17.47 -1.92 10.67
CA GLN A 81 -17.58 -2.68 11.92
C GLN A 81 -18.07 -4.11 11.68
N ARG A 82 -19.11 -4.28 10.85
CA ARG A 82 -19.63 -5.59 10.45
C ARG A 82 -18.54 -6.42 9.76
N ASN A 83 -17.80 -5.82 8.84
CA ASN A 83 -16.74 -6.50 8.11
C ASN A 83 -15.62 -6.94 9.06
N ARG A 84 -15.18 -6.10 10.01
CA ARG A 84 -14.21 -6.53 11.02
C ARG A 84 -14.68 -7.75 11.80
N GLU A 85 -15.95 -7.78 12.20
CA GLU A 85 -16.51 -8.94 12.91
C GLU A 85 -16.51 -10.20 12.05
N LEU A 86 -16.92 -10.11 10.79
CA LEU A 86 -16.88 -11.24 9.86
C LEU A 86 -15.46 -11.78 9.65
N TYR A 87 -14.44 -10.92 9.72
CA TYR A 87 -13.03 -11.30 9.61
C TYR A 87 -12.58 -12.09 10.84
N ARG A 88 -12.96 -11.62 12.03
CA ARG A 88 -12.70 -12.31 13.30
C ARG A 88 -13.35 -13.70 13.35
N LEU A 89 -14.52 -13.84 12.74
CA LEU A 89 -15.24 -15.12 12.62
C LEU A 89 -14.71 -16.03 11.51
N GLY A 90 -13.72 -15.60 10.73
CA GLY A 90 -13.17 -16.38 9.61
C GLY A 90 -14.12 -16.54 8.41
N ARG A 91 -15.23 -15.79 8.38
CA ARG A 91 -16.32 -16.00 7.40
C ARG A 91 -16.04 -15.45 6.01
N PHE A 92 -14.90 -14.80 5.79
CA PHE A 92 -14.45 -14.36 4.47
C PHE A 92 -13.65 -15.42 3.70
N SER A 93 -13.24 -16.52 4.35
CA SER A 93 -12.31 -17.52 3.77
C SER A 93 -13.02 -18.75 3.16
N SER A 94 -14.29 -18.61 2.78
CA SER A 94 -15.09 -19.71 2.23
C SER A 94 -15.55 -19.39 0.80
N ASN A 95 -14.71 -19.71 -0.18
CA ASN A 95 -15.06 -20.09 -1.56
C ASN A 95 -13.83 -20.69 -2.25
#